data_AF-A0A1M4W8S7-F1
#
_entry.id   AF-A0A1M4W8S7-F1
#
_cell.length_a   1.000
_cell.length_b   1.000
_cell.length_c   1.000
_cell.angle_alpha   90.00
_cell.angle_beta   90.00
_cell.angle_gamma   90.00
#
_symmetry.space_group_name_H-M   'P 1'
#
loop_
_entity.id
_entity.type
_entity.pdbx_description
1 polymer ?
#
loop_
_entity_poly.entity_id
_entity_poly.type
_entity_poly.pdbx_seq_one_letter_code
_entity_poly.pdbx_strand_id
1 'polypeptide(L)'
;MNYSKAPYYKEIYDLLKRIINYDNRVLSEFIINSLREILQYLQIKTPILKESQLNKNHNLKGQDEVIELCHIMGANCYINAIGGQELYNKTNFNAHGIELNFIKTEFVPYKQFKNEFISSLSILDIIMFNSVEEVNYMLDQYQLI
;
A
#
# COMPACT_ATOMS: atom_id res chain seq x y z
N MET A 1 -12.58 3.19 -20.99
CA MET A 1 -12.59 4.55 -20.38
C MET A 1 -11.26 5.22 -20.69
N ASN A 2 -11.26 6.50 -21.04
CA ASN A 2 -10.02 7.26 -21.27
C ASN A 2 -9.86 8.30 -20.15
N TYR A 3 -8.76 8.19 -19.41
CA TYR A 3 -8.42 9.07 -18.29
C TYR A 3 -7.98 10.48 -18.71
N SER A 4 -7.78 10.75 -20.00
CA SER A 4 -7.33 12.05 -20.50
C SER A 4 -8.24 13.23 -20.14
N LYS A 5 -9.46 12.96 -19.68
CA LYS A 5 -10.45 13.96 -19.24
C LYS A 5 -10.60 14.02 -17.71
N ALA A 6 -9.83 13.24 -16.95
CA ALA A 6 -9.91 13.22 -15.49
C ALA A 6 -9.36 14.54 -14.93
N PRO A 7 -9.91 15.06 -13.82
CA PRO A 7 -9.55 16.38 -13.27
C PRO A 7 -8.04 16.55 -13.02
N TYR A 8 -7.38 15.51 -12.50
CA TYR A 8 -5.96 15.54 -12.14
C TYR A 8 -5.07 14.86 -13.19
N TYR A 9 -5.58 14.58 -14.40
CA TYR A 9 -4.86 13.81 -15.42
C TYR A 9 -3.46 14.32 -15.69
N LYS A 10 -3.28 15.64 -15.88
CA LYS A 10 -1.97 16.21 -16.25
C LYS A 10 -0.91 15.90 -15.19
N GLU A 11 -1.25 16.15 -13.93
CA GLU A 11 -0.35 15.93 -12.79
C GLU A 11 -0.01 14.45 -12.61
N ILE A 12 -1.02 13.58 -12.67
CA ILE A 12 -0.82 12.14 -12.54
C ILE A 12 -0.08 11.57 -13.75
N TYR A 13 -0.27 12.12 -14.94
CA TYR A 13 0.47 11.70 -16.13
C TYR A 13 1.97 12.05 -16.03
N ASP A 14 2.31 13.21 -15.48
CA ASP A 14 3.70 13.58 -15.22
C ASP A 14 4.33 12.72 -14.11
N LEU A 15 3.55 12.35 -13.07
CA LEU A 15 3.94 11.33 -12.08
C LEU A 15 4.23 9.97 -12.75
N LEU A 16 3.30 9.47 -13.58
CA LEU A 16 3.45 8.20 -14.29
C LEU A 16 4.66 8.21 -15.22
N LYS A 17 4.97 9.33 -15.88
CA LYS A 17 6.20 9.47 -16.68
C LYS A 17 7.45 9.28 -15.83
N ARG A 18 7.52 9.86 -14.63
CA ARG A 18 8.68 9.65 -13.74
C ARG A 18 8.82 8.19 -13.33
N ILE A 19 7.69 7.56 -13.00
CA ILE A 19 7.66 6.13 -12.62
C ILE A 19 8.14 5.25 -13.78
N ILE A 20 7.54 5.39 -14.97
CA ILE A 20 7.80 4.53 -16.13
C ILE A 20 9.21 4.74 -16.71
N ASN A 21 9.73 5.96 -16.66
CA ASN A 21 11.08 6.27 -17.14
C ASN A 21 12.17 6.05 -16.07
N TYR A 22 11.88 5.33 -15.00
CA TYR A 22 12.89 4.96 -14.02
C TYR A 22 14.00 4.09 -14.68
N ASP A 23 15.25 4.54 -14.57
CA ASP A 23 16.38 3.98 -15.30
C ASP A 23 16.75 2.56 -14.87
N ASN A 24 16.54 2.23 -13.59
CA ASN A 24 16.89 0.92 -13.06
C ASN A 24 15.90 -0.15 -13.53
N ARG A 25 16.40 -1.14 -14.26
CA ARG A 25 15.60 -2.22 -14.87
C ARG A 25 15.33 -3.40 -13.93
N VAL A 26 15.85 -3.39 -12.71
CA VAL A 26 15.52 -4.39 -11.70
C VAL A 26 14.08 -4.16 -11.25
N LEU A 27 13.22 -5.17 -11.42
CA LEU A 27 11.78 -5.06 -11.15
C LEU A 27 11.46 -4.62 -9.71
N SER A 28 12.18 -5.16 -8.71
CA SER A 28 11.98 -4.76 -7.31
C SER A 28 12.32 -3.28 -7.09
N GLU A 29 13.39 -2.78 -7.71
CA GLU A 29 13.76 -1.37 -7.62
C GLU A 29 12.73 -0.48 -8.32
N PHE A 30 12.21 -0.92 -9.47
CA PHE A 30 11.14 -0.22 -10.17
C PHE A 30 9.86 -0.12 -9.33
N ILE A 31 9.44 -1.22 -8.69
CA ILE A 31 8.25 -1.24 -7.82
C ILE A 31 8.46 -0.32 -6.60
N ILE A 32 9.62 -0.40 -5.95
CA ILE A 32 9.94 0.46 -4.80
C ILE A 32 9.96 1.93 -5.21
N ASN A 33 10.52 2.26 -6.37
CA ASN A 33 10.48 3.61 -6.91
C ASN A 33 9.03 4.07 -7.17
N SER A 34 8.21 3.21 -7.78
CA SER A 34 6.79 3.48 -8.03
C SER A 34 6.05 3.81 -6.74
N LEU A 35 6.25 3.02 -5.68
CA LEU A 35 5.67 3.27 -4.37
C LEU A 35 6.17 4.60 -3.79
N ARG A 36 7.48 4.88 -3.82
CA ARG A 36 8.05 6.14 -3.31
C ARG A 36 7.48 7.37 -4.01
N GLU A 37 7.38 7.35 -5.33
CA GLU A 37 6.82 8.46 -6.12
C GLU A 37 5.35 8.72 -5.74
N ILE A 38 4.54 7.66 -5.55
CA ILE A 38 3.14 7.78 -5.12
C ILE A 38 3.04 8.28 -3.67
N LEU A 39 3.83 7.72 -2.74
CA LEU A 39 3.84 8.18 -1.35
C LEU A 39 4.29 9.63 -1.23
N GLN A 40 5.29 10.04 -2.01
CA GLN A 40 5.75 11.43 -2.08
C GLN A 40 4.66 12.35 -2.61
N TYR A 41 3.95 11.96 -3.68
CA TYR A 41 2.81 12.70 -4.21
C TYR A 41 1.70 12.88 -3.16
N LEU A 42 1.39 11.81 -2.41
CA LEU A 42 0.38 11.83 -1.34
C LEU A 42 0.88 12.41 -0.02
N GLN A 43 2.15 12.82 0.06
CA GLN A 43 2.82 13.34 1.26
C GLN A 43 2.86 12.34 2.44
N ILE A 44 2.83 11.05 2.15
CA ILE A 44 2.94 9.96 3.12
C ILE A 44 4.41 9.72 3.43
N LYS A 45 4.77 9.81 4.71
CA LYS A 45 6.17 9.77 5.19
C LYS A 45 6.64 8.38 5.63
N THR A 46 5.77 7.38 5.56
CA THR A 46 6.09 6.01 6.01
C THR A 46 7.30 5.47 5.25
N PRO A 47 8.39 5.09 5.94
CA PRO A 47 9.60 4.62 5.27
C PRO A 47 9.37 3.24 4.62
N ILE A 48 9.98 3.05 3.45
CA ILE A 48 10.00 1.75 2.75
C ILE A 48 11.36 1.09 2.99
N LEU A 49 11.33 -0.09 3.61
CA LEU A 49 12.50 -0.94 3.84
C LEU A 49 12.40 -2.21 2.99
N LYS A 50 13.54 -2.71 2.51
CA LYS A 50 13.60 -4.00 1.83
C LYS A 50 13.95 -5.07 2.84
N GLU A 51 13.12 -6.09 2.89
CA GLU A 51 13.37 -7.26 3.74
C GLU A 51 14.74 -7.90 3.44
N SER A 52 15.16 -7.94 2.18
CA SER A 52 16.46 -8.49 1.77
C SER A 52 17.69 -7.73 2.32
N GLN A 53 17.49 -6.53 2.88
CA GLN A 53 18.54 -5.77 3.56
C GLN A 53 18.62 -6.08 5.05
N LEU A 54 17.67 -6.85 5.60
CA LEU A 54 17.63 -7.24 6.99
C LEU A 54 18.37 -8.56 7.20
N ASN A 55 19.09 -8.67 8.31
CA ASN A 55 19.75 -9.92 8.70
C ASN A 55 18.73 -10.86 9.36
N LYS A 56 18.27 -11.87 8.64
CA LYS A 56 17.17 -12.77 9.05
C LYS A 56 17.48 -14.24 8.75
N ASN A 57 16.75 -15.16 9.39
CA ASN A 57 16.85 -16.57 9.10
C ASN A 57 16.07 -16.94 7.83
N HIS A 58 16.80 -17.22 6.75
CA HIS A 58 16.20 -17.59 5.45
C HIS A 58 15.48 -18.95 5.42
N ASN A 59 15.47 -19.71 6.52
CA ASN A 59 14.76 -20.99 6.60
C ASN A 59 13.31 -20.85 7.08
N LEU A 60 12.94 -19.71 7.69
CA LEU A 60 11.57 -19.46 8.10
C LEU A 60 10.69 -19.13 6.89
N LYS A 61 9.39 -19.43 6.99
CA LYS A 61 8.41 -19.19 5.93
C LYS A 61 7.08 -18.76 6.52
N GLY A 62 6.27 -18.06 5.72
CA GLY A 62 4.90 -17.73 6.06
C GLY A 62 4.82 -16.88 7.33
N GLN A 63 3.98 -17.26 8.29
CA GLN A 63 3.81 -16.46 9.51
C GLN A 63 5.08 -16.40 10.38
N ASP A 64 5.91 -17.45 10.41
CA ASP A 64 7.09 -17.50 11.28
C ASP A 64 8.16 -16.50 10.80
N GLU A 65 8.28 -16.34 9.48
CA GLU A 65 9.13 -15.32 8.85
C GLU A 65 8.65 -13.90 9.21
N VAL A 66 7.34 -13.66 9.20
CA VAL A 66 6.76 -12.36 9.59
C VAL A 66 7.00 -12.06 11.08
N ILE A 67 6.85 -13.05 11.96
CA ILE A 67 7.11 -12.90 13.40
C ILE A 67 8.59 -12.56 13.64
N GLU A 68 9.52 -13.25 12.96
CA GLU A 68 10.95 -12.93 13.04
C GLU A 68 11.24 -11.49 12.59
N LEU A 69 10.64 -11.06 11.48
CA LEU A 69 10.79 -9.68 11.00
C LEU A 69 10.29 -8.66 12.02
N CYS A 70 9.16 -8.92 12.68
CA CYS A 70 8.65 -8.06 13.75
C CYS A 70 9.68 -7.95 14.89
N HIS A 71 10.30 -9.06 15.29
CA HIS A 71 11.35 -9.04 16.32
C HIS A 71 12.60 -8.25 15.89
N ILE A 72 13.09 -8.45 14.66
CA ILE A 72 14.23 -7.69 14.11
C ILE A 72 13.94 -6.19 14.12
N MET A 73 12.70 -5.81 13.82
CA MET A 73 12.26 -4.41 13.75
C MET A 73 11.84 -3.84 15.12
N GLY A 74 11.79 -4.65 16.17
CA GLY A 74 11.26 -4.24 17.49
C GLY A 74 9.77 -3.87 17.45
N ALA A 75 9.01 -4.43 16.50
CA ALA A 75 7.59 -4.16 16.32
C ALA A 75 6.74 -5.00 17.30
N ASN A 76 5.70 -4.37 17.84
CA ASN A 76 4.67 -5.01 18.67
C ASN A 76 3.32 -5.15 17.93
N CYS A 77 3.26 -4.75 16.67
CA CYS A 77 2.06 -4.80 15.85
C CYS A 77 2.44 -5.11 14.40
N TYR A 78 1.66 -5.99 13.77
CA TYR A 78 1.75 -6.31 12.35
C TYR A 78 0.37 -6.11 11.71
N ILE A 79 0.33 -5.32 10.64
CA ILE A 79 -0.88 -5.02 9.89
C ILE A 79 -0.76 -5.61 8.50
N ASN A 80 -1.74 -6.42 8.09
CA ASN A 80 -1.81 -6.97 6.73
C ASN A 80 -3.14 -6.64 6.06
N ALA A 81 -3.21 -6.73 4.73
CA ALA A 81 -4.47 -6.60 4.01
C ALA A 81 -5.47 -7.68 4.43
N ILE A 82 -6.76 -7.33 4.43
CA ILE A 82 -7.85 -8.23 4.84
C ILE A 82 -7.85 -9.60 4.13
N GLY A 83 -7.43 -9.66 2.87
CA GLY A 83 -7.34 -10.91 2.11
C GLY A 83 -6.29 -11.91 2.62
N GLY A 84 -5.39 -11.47 3.51
CA GLY A 84 -4.36 -12.31 4.11
C GLY A 84 -4.79 -13.06 5.38
N GLN A 85 -6.03 -12.91 5.85
CA GLN A 85 -6.48 -13.46 7.13
C GLN A 85 -6.21 -14.95 7.32
N GLU A 86 -6.49 -15.75 6.32
CA GLU A 86 -6.33 -17.22 6.38
C GLU A 86 -4.85 -17.66 6.44
N LEU A 87 -3.91 -16.76 6.17
CA LEU A 87 -2.47 -17.06 6.15
C LEU A 87 -1.81 -16.98 7.55
N TYR A 88 -2.50 -16.43 8.55
CA TYR A 88 -1.89 -16.09 9.84
C TYR A 88 -2.76 -16.49 11.04
N ASN A 89 -2.10 -16.88 12.13
CA ASN A 89 -2.76 -17.24 13.38
C ASN A 89 -2.57 -16.14 14.44
N LYS A 90 -3.64 -15.42 14.82
CA LYS A 90 -3.60 -14.35 15.84
C LYS A 90 -3.04 -14.83 17.19
N THR A 91 -3.36 -16.04 17.62
CA THR A 91 -2.86 -16.61 18.88
C THR A 91 -1.34 -16.81 18.84
N ASN A 92 -0.80 -17.22 17.70
CA ASN A 92 0.65 -17.39 17.54
C ASN A 92 1.39 -16.05 17.59
N PHE A 93 0.89 -15.02 16.91
CA PHE A 93 1.45 -13.67 17.00
C PHE A 93 1.41 -13.11 18.42
N ASN A 94 0.29 -13.28 19.11
CA ASN A 94 0.13 -12.81 20.49
C ASN A 94 1.08 -13.52 21.47
N ALA A 95 1.35 -14.82 21.26
CA ALA A 95 2.35 -15.54 22.05
C ALA A 95 3.77 -14.96 21.92
N HIS A 96 4.04 -14.21 20.86
CA HIS A 96 5.29 -13.48 20.62
C HIS A 96 5.20 -11.98 21.00
N GLY A 97 4.10 -11.55 21.63
CA GLY A 97 3.88 -10.16 22.02
C GLY A 97 3.58 -9.23 20.84
N ILE A 98 3.09 -9.77 19.72
CA ILE A 98 2.77 -9.00 18.51
C ILE A 98 1.24 -9.00 18.31
N GLU A 99 0.66 -7.82 18.19
CA GLU A 99 -0.74 -7.63 17.82
C GLU A 99 -0.91 -7.81 16.31
N LEU A 100 -1.65 -8.83 15.90
CA LEU A 100 -1.97 -9.06 14.49
C LEU A 100 -3.31 -8.41 14.13
N ASN A 101 -3.24 -7.43 13.23
CA ASN A 101 -4.38 -6.69 12.72
C ASN A 101 -4.51 -6.83 11.20
N PHE A 102 -5.75 -6.74 10.72
CA PHE A 102 -6.04 -6.73 9.30
C PHE A 102 -6.72 -5.43 8.89
N ILE A 103 -6.16 -4.75 7.88
CA ILE A 103 -6.75 -3.54 7.33
C ILE A 103 -7.89 -3.91 6.39
N LYS A 104 -9.11 -3.51 6.77
CA LYS A 104 -10.31 -3.58 5.96
C LYS A 104 -10.66 -2.18 5.48
N THR A 105 -10.40 -1.89 4.21
CA THR A 105 -10.71 -0.60 3.58
C THR A 105 -12.22 -0.42 3.46
N GLU A 106 -12.70 0.75 3.85
CA GLU A 106 -14.08 1.19 3.63
C GLU A 106 -14.10 2.11 2.40
N PHE A 107 -14.70 1.64 1.31
CA PHE A 107 -14.66 2.35 0.02
C PHE A 107 -15.59 3.56 0.03
N VAL A 108 -15.01 4.75 -0.01
CA VAL A 108 -15.74 6.02 -0.16
C VAL A 108 -16.07 6.24 -1.64
N PRO A 109 -17.35 6.38 -2.00
CA PRO A 109 -17.73 6.73 -3.37
C PRO A 109 -17.22 8.12 -3.77
N TYR A 110 -16.73 8.24 -5.00
CA TYR A 110 -16.33 9.51 -5.60
C TYR A 110 -16.84 9.62 -7.04
N LYS A 111 -16.78 10.84 -7.58
CA LYS A 111 -17.32 11.13 -8.90
C LYS A 111 -16.41 10.60 -10.00
N GLN A 112 -16.84 9.53 -10.67
CA GLN A 112 -16.18 8.96 -11.85
C GLN A 112 -16.91 9.41 -13.13
N PHE A 113 -16.39 10.47 -13.77
CA PHE A 113 -16.99 11.05 -14.98
C PHE A 113 -18.52 11.29 -14.84
N LYS A 114 -19.31 10.82 -15.81
CA LYS A 114 -20.78 10.81 -15.80
C LYS A 114 -21.34 9.38 -15.67
N ASN A 115 -20.56 8.46 -15.12
CA ASN A 115 -20.92 7.05 -15.00
C ASN A 115 -21.42 6.75 -13.58
N GLU A 116 -22.02 5.57 -13.41
CA GLU A 116 -22.21 4.99 -12.08
C GLU A 116 -20.85 4.72 -11.43
N PHE A 117 -20.80 4.90 -10.11
CA PHE A 117 -19.58 4.65 -9.35
C PHE A 117 -19.22 3.16 -9.38
N ILE A 118 -17.98 2.88 -9.72
CA ILE A 118 -17.36 1.56 -9.69
C ILE A 118 -16.34 1.56 -8.55
N SER A 119 -16.64 0.77 -7.51
CA SER A 119 -15.75 0.58 -6.36
C SER A 119 -14.50 -0.23 -6.72
N SER A 120 -13.49 -0.12 -5.85
CA SER A 120 -12.33 -1.03 -5.83
C SER A 120 -11.50 -1.05 -7.11
N LEU A 121 -11.48 0.07 -7.84
CA LEU A 121 -10.53 0.31 -8.93
C LEU A 121 -9.12 0.59 -8.40
N SER A 122 -8.15 0.69 -9.30
CA SER A 122 -6.75 0.96 -8.95
C SER A 122 -6.58 2.32 -8.25
N ILE A 123 -5.49 2.46 -7.47
CA ILE A 123 -5.08 3.75 -6.89
C ILE A 123 -4.93 4.85 -7.96
N LEU A 124 -4.58 4.49 -9.21
CA LEU A 124 -4.48 5.45 -10.31
C LEU A 124 -5.84 6.09 -10.64
N ASP A 125 -6.94 5.36 -10.50
CA ASP A 125 -8.27 5.93 -10.69
C ASP A 125 -8.54 6.98 -9.61
N ILE A 126 -8.31 6.61 -8.35
CA ILE A 126 -8.54 7.46 -7.18
C ILE A 126 -7.75 8.77 -7.30
N ILE A 127 -6.45 8.73 -7.56
CA ILE A 127 -5.61 9.94 -7.65
C ILE A 127 -5.88 10.77 -8.92
N MET A 128 -6.50 10.20 -9.95
CA MET A 128 -6.88 10.96 -11.15
C MET A 128 -8.18 11.75 -10.98
N PHE A 129 -9.04 11.35 -10.02
CA PHE A 129 -10.35 11.96 -9.79
C PHE A 129 -10.46 12.78 -8.51
N ASN A 130 -9.48 12.68 -7.61
CA ASN A 130 -9.56 13.29 -6.28
C ASN A 130 -8.27 14.06 -5.98
N SER A 131 -8.41 15.14 -5.20
CA SER A 131 -7.28 15.89 -4.62
C SER A 131 -6.48 15.03 -3.65
N VAL A 132 -5.24 15.42 -3.35
CA VAL A 132 -4.39 14.73 -2.36
C VAL A 132 -5.10 14.65 -1.00
N GLU A 133 -5.78 15.72 -0.59
CA GLU A 133 -6.53 15.78 0.66
C GLU A 133 -7.69 14.77 0.69
N GLU A 134 -8.46 14.68 -0.39
CA GLU A 134 -9.55 13.70 -0.53
C GLU A 134 -9.00 12.27 -0.53
N VAL A 135 -7.91 12.00 -1.25
CA VAL A 135 -7.30 10.67 -1.27
C VAL A 135 -6.80 10.26 0.12
N ASN A 136 -6.13 11.16 0.84
CA ASN A 136 -5.68 10.88 2.20
C ASN A 136 -6.86 10.62 3.15
N TYR A 137 -7.94 11.39 3.04
CA TYR A 137 -9.17 11.10 3.78
C TYR A 137 -9.71 9.70 3.47
N MET A 138 -9.73 9.28 2.20
CA MET A 138 -10.16 7.94 1.78
C MET A 138 -9.23 6.84 2.31
N LEU A 139 -7.91 7.08 2.33
CA LEU A 139 -6.93 6.13 2.87
C LEU A 139 -7.09 5.92 4.38
N ASP A 140 -7.57 6.92 5.10
CA ASP A 140 -7.91 6.84 6.53
C ASP A 140 -9.27 6.16 6.78
N GLN A 141 -10.06 5.86 5.75
CA GLN A 141 -11.30 5.10 5.88
C GLN A 141 -11.01 3.59 5.90
N TYR A 142 -10.64 3.09 7.07
CA TYR A 142 -10.45 1.67 7.29
C TYR A 142 -10.81 1.25 8.72
N GLN A 143 -10.98 -0.05 8.89
CA GLN A 143 -11.05 -0.71 10.19
C GLN A 143 -9.84 -1.63 10.34
N LEU A 144 -9.27 -1.68 11.55
CA LEU A 144 -8.34 -2.73 11.95
C LEU A 144 -9.15 -3.80 12.69
N ILE A 145 -9.06 -5.05 12.20
CA ILE A 145 -9.79 -6.19 12.77
C ILE A 145 -8.91 -7.36 13.14
#